data_AF-A0A2V7E3R1-F1
#
_entry.id   AF-A0A2V7E3R1-F1
#
_cell.length_a   1.000
_cell.length_b   1.000
_cell.length_c   1.000
_cell.angle_alpha   90.00
_cell.angle_beta   90.00
_cell.angle_gamma   90.00
#
_symmetry.space_group_name_H-M   'P 1'
#
loop_
_entity.id
_entity.type
_entity.pdbx_description
1 polymer ?
#
loop_
_entity_poly.entity_id
_entity_poly.type
_entity_poly.pdbx_seq_one_letter_code
_entity_poly.pdbx_strand_id
1 'polypeptide(L)'
;MDPAHEREIVESLGLPADLPDQRDRLAAARGEQHLHSGGQSLDGAGERRLREWAHEWPLIPEPTLEWRHERRPLPRARPCAPPLCWLCRRRTHWGRTHGLLGQSLRHRELDRRAAALVLPLLSPVAVTSRVALVTGGGRGIGRAIAEALAAEGLAVAVAARTVREVEETAAAIRQPGIRALALELDVTEPDAIARAVADVTKSLGAVDVLVNNAGMAEAAPLARTELALWQRHLSVNVTGPFLLTRQVLPGMLERGWGRVINIASLAGLMGAPYVSAYTASKHALVGLTRALAAEVGAKGVTVNAICPGYVATDMVWNGARNIVAKTGRSFDEAVAAMAKTNPGGRLIEPMEVAAAAVRCVRDGAINGETVVLDGTGPIPREAGS
;
A
#
# COMPACT_ATOMS: atom_id res chain seq x y z
N MET A 1 2.17 -37.27 -12.07
CA MET A 1 1.38 -36.71 -13.19
C MET A 1 1.65 -37.59 -14.39
N ASP A 2 0.62 -37.89 -15.19
CA ASP A 2 0.73 -38.74 -16.38
C ASP A 2 1.61 -38.06 -17.46
N PRO A 3 2.68 -38.70 -17.96
CA PRO A 3 3.57 -38.13 -18.98
C PRO A 3 2.88 -37.78 -20.30
N ALA A 4 1.70 -38.33 -20.58
CA ALA A 4 0.90 -37.97 -21.76
C ALA A 4 0.24 -36.59 -21.59
N HIS A 5 -0.26 -36.30 -20.37
CA HIS A 5 -0.91 -35.02 -20.07
C HIS A 5 0.07 -33.85 -20.02
N GLU A 6 1.31 -34.11 -19.60
CA GLU A 6 2.38 -33.09 -19.56
C GLU A 6 2.81 -32.65 -20.97
N ARG A 7 2.78 -33.55 -21.96
CA ARG A 7 3.12 -33.23 -23.36
C ARG A 7 2.03 -32.39 -24.04
N GLU A 8 0.77 -32.67 -23.75
CA GLU A 8 -0.36 -31.90 -24.27
C GLU A 8 -0.36 -30.44 -23.77
N ILE A 9 0.12 -30.22 -22.54
CA ILE A 9 0.32 -28.88 -21.95
C ILE A 9 1.49 -28.16 -22.63
N VAL A 10 2.60 -28.85 -22.92
CA VAL A 10 3.78 -28.23 -23.56
C VAL A 10 3.50 -27.88 -25.03
N GLU A 11 2.78 -28.73 -25.76
CA GLU A 11 2.38 -28.45 -27.15
C GLU A 11 1.33 -27.34 -27.24
N SER A 12 0.36 -27.28 -26.32
CA SER A 12 -0.66 -26.22 -26.32
C SER A 12 -0.14 -24.83 -25.92
N LEU A 13 1.01 -24.76 -25.24
CA LEU A 13 1.64 -23.51 -24.79
C LEU A 13 2.78 -23.02 -25.69
N GLY A 14 3.15 -23.75 -26.75
CA GLY A 14 4.18 -23.33 -27.72
C GLY A 14 5.59 -23.17 -27.13
N LEU A 15 5.90 -23.89 -26.05
CA LEU A 15 7.20 -23.85 -25.39
C LEU A 15 8.22 -24.75 -26.13
N PRO A 16 9.51 -24.38 -26.18
CA PRO A 16 10.54 -25.19 -26.84
C PRO A 16 10.68 -26.58 -26.19
N ALA A 17 10.91 -27.60 -27.02
CA ALA A 17 10.77 -29.02 -26.71
C ALA A 17 11.91 -29.65 -25.85
N ASP A 18 12.74 -28.87 -25.15
CA ASP A 18 13.95 -29.35 -24.47
C ASP A 18 13.84 -29.45 -22.93
N LEU A 19 12.69 -29.08 -22.36
CA LEU A 19 12.41 -29.22 -20.92
C LEU A 19 12.46 -30.65 -20.32
N PRO A 20 12.21 -31.75 -21.07
CA PRO A 20 12.32 -33.10 -20.51
C PRO A 20 13.76 -33.54 -20.18
N ASP A 21 14.79 -32.96 -20.81
CA ASP A 21 16.20 -33.41 -20.68
C ASP A 21 16.89 -32.88 -19.40
N GLN A 22 16.27 -31.95 -18.67
CA GLN A 22 16.82 -31.42 -17.42
C GLN A 22 16.49 -32.25 -16.17
N ARG A 23 15.45 -33.08 -16.20
CA ARG A 23 15.11 -33.96 -15.06
C ARG A 23 16.09 -35.11 -14.90
N ASP A 24 16.61 -35.66 -15.99
CA ASP A 24 17.55 -36.80 -15.93
C ASP A 24 18.94 -36.38 -15.45
N ARG A 25 19.34 -35.13 -15.65
CA ARG A 25 20.60 -34.58 -15.11
C ARG A 25 20.57 -34.37 -13.60
N LEU A 26 19.40 -34.12 -13.01
CA LEU A 26 19.22 -33.96 -11.56
C LEU A 26 19.08 -35.30 -10.82
N ALA A 27 18.66 -36.36 -11.50
CA ALA A 27 18.55 -37.70 -10.91
C ALA A 27 19.91 -38.42 -10.80
N ALA A 28 20.84 -38.17 -11.73
CA ALA A 28 22.20 -38.75 -11.70
C ALA A 28 23.10 -38.18 -10.58
N ALA A 29 22.75 -37.01 -10.02
CA ALA A 29 23.55 -36.36 -8.97
C ALA A 29 23.17 -36.76 -7.52
N ARG A 30 22.23 -37.69 -7.33
CA ARG A 30 21.66 -38.05 -6.01
C ARG A 30 21.87 -39.50 -5.57
N GLY A 31 22.82 -40.23 -6.17
CA GLY A 31 23.09 -41.61 -5.79
C GLY A 31 24.57 -41.84 -5.51
N GLU A 32 25.01 -41.62 -4.26
CA GLU A 32 26.24 -42.08 -3.59
C GLU A 32 26.47 -41.14 -2.38
N GLN A 33 26.59 -41.50 -1.09
CA GLN A 33 26.81 -42.73 -0.33
C GLN A 33 26.31 -42.52 1.13
N HIS A 34 25.92 -43.60 1.80
CA HIS A 34 25.82 -43.68 3.27
C HIS A 34 27.08 -44.34 3.84
N LEU A 35 27.67 -43.78 4.92
CA LEU A 35 27.96 -44.42 6.24
C LEU A 35 29.16 -43.80 7.01
N HIS A 36 28.91 -43.58 8.31
CA HIS A 36 29.80 -43.68 9.49
C HIS A 36 30.46 -42.43 10.15
N SER A 37 29.89 -42.12 11.34
CA SER A 37 30.48 -41.87 12.68
C SER A 37 31.51 -40.75 12.95
N GLY A 38 31.11 -39.82 13.83
CA GLY A 38 31.92 -39.37 14.98
C GLY A 38 32.67 -38.03 14.89
N GLY A 39 32.31 -37.07 15.76
CA GLY A 39 33.26 -36.20 16.49
C GLY A 39 33.83 -34.93 15.84
N GLN A 40 33.38 -33.77 16.36
CA GLN A 40 34.11 -32.51 16.65
C GLN A 40 34.69 -31.58 15.55
N SER A 41 34.54 -30.27 15.85
CA SER A 41 35.30 -29.09 15.42
C SER A 41 35.10 -28.58 13.97
N LEU A 42 34.51 -27.40 13.83
CA LEU A 42 34.46 -26.63 12.58
C LEU A 42 35.83 -25.98 12.32
N ASP A 43 36.58 -26.56 11.39
CA ASP A 43 37.82 -26.07 10.82
C ASP A 43 37.57 -25.28 9.51
N GLY A 44 38.54 -24.43 9.15
CA GLY A 44 38.47 -23.32 8.18
C GLY A 44 38.17 -23.63 6.71
N ALA A 45 37.32 -24.61 6.40
CA ALA A 45 36.78 -24.86 5.06
C ALA A 45 35.55 -24.01 4.72
N GLY A 46 34.83 -23.48 5.73
CA GLY A 46 33.67 -22.60 5.53
C GLY A 46 34.03 -21.23 4.94
N GLU A 47 35.16 -20.66 5.36
CA GLU A 47 35.66 -19.38 4.81
C GLU A 47 36.22 -19.52 3.39
N ARG A 48 36.68 -20.72 2.98
CA ARG A 48 37.17 -20.96 1.62
C ARG A 48 36.03 -21.07 0.59
N ARG A 49 34.91 -21.71 0.94
CA ARG A 49 33.73 -21.79 0.03
C ARG A 49 33.08 -20.44 -0.25
N LEU A 50 33.10 -19.51 0.72
CA LEU A 50 32.58 -18.15 0.50
C LEU A 50 33.47 -17.31 -0.42
N ARG A 51 34.78 -17.60 -0.49
CA ARG A 51 35.70 -16.94 -1.45
C ARG A 51 35.60 -17.54 -2.84
N GLU A 52 35.32 -18.84 -2.96
CA GLU A 52 35.15 -19.51 -4.26
C GLU A 52 33.85 -19.08 -4.98
N TRP A 53 32.76 -18.81 -4.26
CA TRP A 53 31.51 -18.27 -4.85
C TRP A 53 31.58 -16.80 -5.30
N ALA A 54 32.60 -16.04 -4.91
CA ALA A 54 32.76 -14.65 -5.32
C ALA A 54 33.26 -14.48 -6.77
N HIS A 55 33.70 -15.57 -7.42
CA HIS A 55 34.34 -15.52 -8.74
C HIS A 55 33.48 -15.98 -9.93
N GLU A 56 32.21 -16.35 -9.72
CA GLU A 56 31.29 -16.79 -10.78
C GLU A 56 30.06 -15.89 -10.94
N TRP A 57 30.24 -14.58 -10.81
CA TRP A 57 29.27 -13.64 -11.39
C TRP A 57 29.66 -13.40 -12.85
N PRO A 58 28.77 -13.65 -13.83
CA PRO A 58 29.07 -13.32 -15.21
C PRO A 58 29.33 -11.82 -15.33
N LEU A 59 30.54 -11.46 -15.75
CA LEU A 59 30.93 -10.11 -16.09
C LEU A 59 29.95 -9.56 -17.13
N ILE A 60 29.19 -8.54 -16.75
CA ILE A 60 28.34 -7.78 -17.67
C ILE A 60 29.29 -7.10 -18.68
N PRO A 61 29.16 -7.32 -19.99
CA PRO A 61 29.96 -6.60 -20.97
C PRO A 61 29.50 -5.13 -21.01
N GLU A 62 30.39 -4.21 -20.66
CA GLU A 62 30.27 -2.80 -21.09
C GLU A 62 30.45 -2.77 -22.61
N PRO A 63 29.57 -2.07 -23.36
CA PRO A 63 29.82 -0.63 -23.47
C PRO A 63 28.56 0.26 -23.57
N THR A 64 28.73 1.51 -23.08
CA THR A 64 27.93 2.72 -23.33
C THR A 64 26.68 2.95 -22.48
N LEU A 65 26.85 3.04 -21.17
CA LEU A 65 25.95 3.84 -20.32
C LEU A 65 26.37 5.33 -20.37
N GLU A 66 26.02 6.01 -21.47
CA GLU A 66 25.73 7.45 -21.36
C GLU A 66 24.49 7.57 -20.46
N TRP A 67 24.69 7.87 -19.18
CA TRP A 67 23.62 8.28 -18.29
C TRP A 67 23.05 9.63 -18.76
N ARG A 68 22.15 9.61 -19.73
CA ARG A 68 21.25 10.73 -19.98
C ARG A 68 20.26 10.77 -18.83
N HIS A 69 20.39 11.79 -17.99
CA HIS A 69 19.28 12.30 -17.20
C HIS A 69 18.16 12.75 -18.17
N GLU A 70 17.36 11.82 -18.67
CA GLU A 70 16.05 12.17 -19.21
C GLU A 70 15.16 12.55 -18.03
N ARG A 71 15.22 13.83 -17.65
CA ARG A 71 14.06 14.50 -17.07
C ARG A 71 12.97 14.42 -18.13
N ARG A 72 12.14 13.37 -18.11
CA ARG A 72 10.90 13.36 -18.88
C ARG A 72 10.10 14.59 -18.43
N PRO A 73 9.84 15.58 -19.30
CA PRO A 73 8.89 16.61 -18.96
C PRO A 73 7.55 15.90 -18.77
N LEU A 74 6.86 16.21 -17.67
CA LEU A 74 5.44 15.90 -17.54
C LEU A 74 4.73 16.34 -18.82
N PRO A 75 3.80 15.56 -19.39
CA PRO A 75 3.06 15.98 -20.57
C PRO A 75 2.45 17.34 -20.28
N ARG A 76 2.88 18.37 -21.03
CA ARG A 76 2.28 19.69 -20.98
C ARG A 76 0.79 19.52 -21.23
N ALA A 77 -0.03 20.04 -20.33
CA ALA A 77 -1.46 20.10 -20.52
C ALA A 77 -1.73 20.65 -21.93
N ARG A 78 -2.42 19.88 -22.77
CA ARG A 78 -2.94 20.39 -24.03
C ARG A 78 -3.85 21.57 -23.67
N PRO A 79 -3.63 22.78 -24.20
CA PRO A 79 -4.59 23.86 -23.99
C PRO A 79 -5.93 23.41 -24.56
N CYS A 80 -6.97 23.41 -23.73
CA CYS A 80 -8.34 23.24 -24.18
C CYS A 80 -8.59 24.22 -25.33
N ALA A 81 -9.09 23.70 -26.46
CA ALA A 81 -9.63 24.54 -27.51
C ALA A 81 -10.70 25.46 -26.89
N PRO A 82 -10.68 26.79 -27.16
CA PRO A 82 -11.66 27.70 -26.59
C PRO A 82 -13.04 27.40 -27.20
N PRO A 83 -14.13 27.52 -26.43
CA PRO A 83 -15.45 27.52 -27.04
C PRO A 83 -15.60 28.79 -27.86
N LEU A 84 -16.20 28.65 -29.05
CA LEU A 84 -16.69 29.72 -29.89
C LEU A 84 -17.60 30.66 -29.06
N CYS A 85 -17.02 31.72 -28.50
CA CYS A 85 -17.76 32.84 -27.93
C CYS A 85 -17.61 34.04 -28.86
N TRP A 86 -18.29 33.94 -30.00
CA TRP A 86 -18.58 35.06 -30.88
C TRP A 86 -19.68 35.88 -30.21
N LEU A 87 -19.30 36.86 -29.37
CA LEU A 87 -20.06 38.08 -28.97
C LEU A 87 -19.61 38.59 -27.58
N CYS A 88 -18.42 39.18 -27.49
CA CYS A 88 -18.16 40.20 -26.46
C CYS A 88 -16.89 41.02 -26.72
N ARG A 89 -16.87 41.79 -27.81
CA ARG A 89 -16.06 43.01 -27.91
C ARG A 89 -16.76 44.03 -28.78
N ARG A 90 -17.61 44.86 -28.18
CA ARG A 90 -17.69 46.32 -28.45
C ARG A 90 -18.25 47.01 -27.21
N ARG A 91 -17.36 47.57 -26.39
CA ARG A 91 -17.65 48.80 -25.65
C ARG A 91 -17.26 49.94 -26.57
N THR A 92 -18.15 50.90 -26.80
CA THR A 92 -17.91 52.33 -26.54
C THR A 92 -19.08 53.19 -27.04
N HIS A 93 -19.32 54.28 -26.31
CA HIS A 93 -20.05 55.51 -26.66
C HIS A 93 -21.57 55.62 -26.37
N TRP A 94 -21.82 56.30 -25.25
CA TRP A 94 -22.57 57.58 -25.15
C TRP A 94 -24.00 57.66 -25.71
N GLY A 95 -24.95 57.68 -24.77
CA GLY A 95 -26.08 58.62 -24.63
C GLY A 95 -26.83 59.11 -25.87
N ARG A 96 -28.15 58.83 -25.90
CA ARG A 96 -29.22 59.85 -25.99
C ARG A 96 -30.60 59.19 -25.87
N THR A 97 -31.49 59.96 -25.28
CA THR A 97 -32.93 59.81 -25.01
C THR A 97 -33.81 59.62 -26.25
N HIS A 98 -34.85 58.78 -26.14
CA HIS A 98 -36.28 58.99 -26.52
C HIS A 98 -36.98 57.74 -27.09
N GLY A 99 -38.26 57.58 -26.70
CA GLY A 99 -39.34 56.98 -27.52
C GLY A 99 -39.51 55.46 -27.35
N LEU A 100 -40.45 54.99 -26.51
CA LEU A 100 -41.88 54.74 -26.81
C LEU A 100 -42.15 53.62 -27.83
N LEU A 101 -43.04 52.73 -27.37
CA LEU A 101 -43.94 51.82 -28.09
C LEU A 101 -43.40 50.43 -28.49
N GLY A 102 -43.93 49.45 -27.76
CA GLY A 102 -44.81 48.49 -28.42
C GLY A 102 -44.43 47.03 -28.30
N GLN A 103 -45.20 46.32 -27.47
CA GLN A 103 -45.70 44.95 -27.71
C GLN A 103 -44.62 43.84 -27.67
N SER A 104 -44.84 42.64 -27.18
CA SER A 104 -46.00 41.96 -26.62
C SER A 104 -45.49 40.70 -25.91
N LEU A 105 -46.35 40.19 -25.05
CA LEU A 105 -46.25 38.95 -24.30
C LEU A 105 -45.89 37.75 -25.19
N ARG A 106 -44.89 36.96 -24.77
CA ARG A 106 -44.87 35.47 -24.71
C ARG A 106 -43.42 34.97 -24.69
N HIS A 107 -42.95 34.56 -23.52
CA HIS A 107 -42.10 33.38 -23.28
C HIS A 107 -41.54 33.48 -21.84
N ARG A 108 -42.39 33.17 -20.86
CA ARG A 108 -42.00 33.03 -19.45
C ARG A 108 -42.20 31.60 -18.92
N GLU A 109 -42.13 30.60 -19.81
CA GLU A 109 -42.50 29.21 -19.49
C GLU A 109 -41.48 28.15 -19.98
N LEU A 110 -40.20 28.51 -20.17
CA LEU A 110 -39.18 27.55 -20.62
C LEU A 110 -37.89 27.51 -19.78
N ASP A 111 -37.85 28.15 -18.61
CA ASP A 111 -36.63 28.24 -17.79
C ASP A 111 -36.71 27.56 -16.40
N ARG A 112 -37.58 26.55 -16.24
CA ARG A 112 -37.62 25.74 -15.01
C ARG A 112 -37.47 24.23 -15.22
N ARG A 113 -37.21 23.76 -16.44
CA ARG A 113 -37.07 22.31 -16.74
C ARG A 113 -35.70 21.88 -17.29
N ALA A 114 -34.73 22.79 -17.46
CA ALA A 114 -33.42 22.47 -18.05
C ALA A 114 -32.25 22.41 -17.04
N ALA A 115 -32.49 22.60 -15.73
CA ALA A 115 -31.44 22.50 -14.70
C ALA A 115 -31.45 21.18 -13.91
N ALA A 116 -32.21 20.18 -14.38
CA ALA A 116 -32.31 18.85 -13.77
C ALA A 116 -31.69 17.75 -14.66
N LEU A 117 -30.73 18.11 -15.53
CA LEU A 117 -29.94 17.13 -16.27
C LEU A 117 -28.68 16.74 -15.48
N VAL A 118 -28.89 15.73 -14.64
CA VAL A 118 -27.94 14.65 -14.31
C VAL A 118 -26.51 15.12 -13.97
N LEU A 119 -26.33 15.62 -12.75
CA LEU A 119 -25.14 15.20 -12.00
C LEU A 119 -25.46 13.81 -11.45
N PRO A 120 -24.71 12.74 -11.77
CA PRO A 120 -24.72 11.61 -10.90
C PRO A 120 -24.10 12.11 -9.58
N LEU A 121 -24.95 12.35 -8.58
CA LEU A 121 -24.52 12.12 -7.21
C LEU A 121 -24.00 10.70 -7.23
N LEU A 122 -22.67 10.54 -7.30
CA LEU A 122 -22.00 9.27 -7.12
C LEU A 122 -22.61 8.69 -5.86
N SER A 123 -23.51 7.73 -6.03
CA SER A 123 -24.01 6.97 -4.90
C SER A 123 -22.75 6.38 -4.28
N PRO A 124 -22.45 6.64 -2.99
CA PRO A 124 -21.36 5.95 -2.36
C PRO A 124 -21.62 4.47 -2.61
N VAL A 125 -20.68 3.78 -3.25
CA VAL A 125 -20.70 2.31 -3.33
C VAL A 125 -21.04 1.87 -1.91
N ALA A 126 -22.14 1.14 -1.73
CA ALA A 126 -22.55 0.69 -0.42
C ALA A 126 -21.44 -0.23 0.13
N VAL A 127 -20.52 0.38 0.86
CA VAL A 127 -19.46 -0.27 1.63
C VAL A 127 -19.96 -0.67 3.01
N THR A 128 -21.17 -0.23 3.35
CA THR A 128 -21.93 -0.70 4.50
C THR A 128 -22.07 -2.23 4.43
N SER A 129 -21.88 -2.90 5.57
CA SER A 129 -21.94 -4.36 5.71
C SER A 129 -20.75 -5.16 5.19
N ARG A 130 -19.67 -4.52 4.71
CA ARG A 130 -18.43 -5.20 4.34
C ARG A 130 -17.54 -5.46 5.56
N VAL A 131 -16.64 -6.44 5.43
CA VAL A 131 -15.69 -6.78 6.51
C VAL A 131 -14.29 -6.30 6.17
N ALA A 132 -13.67 -5.56 7.09
CA ALA A 132 -12.29 -5.13 7.03
C ALA A 132 -11.40 -5.91 8.01
N LEU A 133 -10.22 -6.34 7.57
CA LEU A 133 -9.14 -6.83 8.42
C LEU A 133 -7.99 -5.82 8.42
N VAL A 134 -7.67 -5.26 9.58
CA VAL A 134 -6.61 -4.26 9.75
C VAL A 134 -5.50 -4.83 10.62
N THR A 135 -4.31 -5.04 10.05
CA THR A 135 -3.15 -5.53 10.79
C THR A 135 -2.34 -4.40 11.41
N GLY A 136 -1.67 -4.63 12.54
CA GLY A 136 -1.08 -3.55 13.34
C GLY A 136 -2.15 -2.57 13.84
N GLY A 137 -3.40 -3.02 14.00
CA GLY A 137 -4.56 -2.18 14.27
C GLY A 137 -4.69 -1.69 15.72
N GLY A 138 -3.82 -2.14 16.63
CA GLY A 138 -3.94 -1.82 18.06
C GLY A 138 -3.60 -0.37 18.44
N ARG A 139 -2.86 0.36 17.59
CA ARG A 139 -2.41 1.73 17.86
C ARG A 139 -2.02 2.50 16.58
N GLY A 140 -1.73 3.79 16.74
CA GLY A 140 -1.20 4.65 15.68
C GLY A 140 -2.05 4.64 14.41
N ILE A 141 -1.39 4.53 13.24
CA ILE A 141 -2.06 4.51 11.92
C ILE A 141 -3.10 3.40 11.83
N GLY A 142 -2.78 2.18 12.27
CA GLY A 142 -3.69 1.04 12.16
C GLY A 142 -4.98 1.24 12.95
N ARG A 143 -4.88 1.78 14.17
CA ARG A 143 -6.05 2.12 14.97
C ARG A 143 -6.91 3.18 14.30
N ALA A 144 -6.29 4.27 13.83
CA ALA A 144 -7.01 5.35 13.13
C ALA A 144 -7.73 4.83 11.87
N ILE A 145 -7.10 3.93 11.10
CA ILE A 145 -7.75 3.29 9.94
C ILE A 145 -8.91 2.40 10.39
N ALA A 146 -8.74 1.59 11.43
CA ALA A 146 -9.79 0.71 11.94
C ALA A 146 -11.03 1.50 12.40
N GLU A 147 -10.83 2.58 13.16
CA GLU A 147 -11.88 3.48 13.61
C GLU A 147 -12.57 4.18 12.43
N ALA A 148 -11.81 4.67 11.44
CA ALA A 148 -12.37 5.31 10.26
C ALA A 148 -13.18 4.35 9.37
N LEU A 149 -12.71 3.11 9.17
CA LEU A 149 -13.46 2.10 8.42
C LEU A 149 -14.74 1.68 9.14
N ALA A 150 -14.71 1.62 10.47
CA ALA A 150 -15.91 1.38 11.26
C ALA A 150 -16.93 2.52 11.12
N ALA A 151 -16.48 3.77 11.07
CA ALA A 151 -17.34 4.94 10.82
C ALA A 151 -17.99 4.92 9.42
N GLU A 152 -17.42 4.20 8.46
CA GLU A 152 -18.03 3.91 7.15
C GLU A 152 -19.08 2.78 7.20
N GLY A 153 -19.30 2.16 8.36
CA GLY A 153 -20.26 1.08 8.56
C GLY A 153 -19.71 -0.32 8.22
N LEU A 154 -18.40 -0.50 8.16
CA LEU A 154 -17.77 -1.81 8.02
C LEU A 154 -17.70 -2.53 9.37
N ALA A 155 -17.80 -3.86 9.32
CA ALA A 155 -17.36 -4.69 10.45
C ALA A 155 -15.83 -4.80 10.42
N VAL A 156 -15.15 -4.60 11.55
CA VAL A 156 -13.69 -4.47 11.58
C VAL A 156 -13.04 -5.53 12.47
N ALA A 157 -12.18 -6.35 11.89
CA ALA A 157 -11.22 -7.17 12.61
C ALA A 157 -9.92 -6.39 12.82
N VAL A 158 -9.55 -6.19 14.07
CA VAL A 158 -8.35 -5.49 14.52
C VAL A 158 -7.33 -6.54 14.95
N ALA A 159 -6.22 -6.63 14.22
CA ALA A 159 -5.21 -7.67 14.42
C ALA A 159 -3.84 -7.08 14.73
N ALA A 160 -3.17 -7.60 15.76
CA ALA A 160 -1.79 -7.28 16.13
C ALA A 160 -1.28 -8.30 17.16
N ARG A 161 0.01 -8.25 17.49
CA ARG A 161 0.62 -9.15 18.49
C ARG A 161 0.19 -8.83 19.93
N THR A 162 -0.13 -7.57 20.21
CA THR A 162 -0.47 -7.13 21.57
C THR A 162 -1.97 -7.24 21.80
N VAL A 163 -2.43 -8.32 22.44
CA VAL A 163 -3.86 -8.60 22.71
C VAL A 163 -4.57 -7.40 23.33
N ARG A 164 -3.98 -6.80 24.37
CA ARG A 164 -4.57 -5.64 25.06
C ARG A 164 -4.85 -4.47 24.10
N GLU A 165 -3.92 -4.13 23.20
CA GLU A 165 -4.07 -2.99 22.29
C GLU A 165 -5.20 -3.24 21.26
N VAL A 166 -5.33 -4.47 20.76
CA VAL A 166 -6.40 -4.82 19.82
C VAL A 166 -7.76 -4.93 20.49
N GLU A 167 -7.82 -5.38 21.74
CA GLU A 167 -9.04 -5.37 22.54
C GLU A 167 -9.52 -3.95 22.85
N GLU A 168 -8.61 -3.07 23.27
CA GLU A 168 -8.92 -1.66 23.52
C GLU A 168 -9.47 -0.98 22.25
N THR A 169 -8.82 -1.19 21.10
CA THR A 169 -9.29 -0.63 19.82
C THR A 169 -10.64 -1.24 19.40
N ALA A 170 -10.79 -2.56 19.46
CA ALA A 170 -12.05 -3.21 19.09
C ALA A 170 -13.20 -2.79 20.02
N ALA A 171 -12.94 -2.58 21.32
CA ALA A 171 -13.92 -2.07 22.26
C ALA A 171 -14.35 -0.64 21.92
N ALA A 172 -13.41 0.24 21.54
CA ALA A 172 -13.71 1.61 21.13
C ALA A 172 -14.58 1.68 19.85
N ILE A 173 -14.40 0.70 18.95
CA ILE A 173 -15.16 0.61 17.70
C ILE A 173 -16.59 0.07 17.91
N ARG A 174 -16.78 -0.84 18.87
CA ARG A 174 -18.09 -1.48 19.09
C ARG A 174 -19.14 -0.45 19.50
N GLN A 175 -20.13 -0.27 18.64
CA GLN A 175 -21.30 0.59 18.85
C GLN A 175 -22.54 -0.11 18.31
N PRO A 176 -23.77 0.32 18.67
CA PRO A 176 -24.99 -0.25 18.10
C PRO A 176 -24.93 -0.26 16.56
N GLY A 177 -24.97 -1.45 15.96
CA GLY A 177 -24.88 -1.65 14.50
C GLY A 177 -23.47 -1.79 13.93
N ILE A 178 -22.40 -1.56 14.71
CA ILE A 178 -21.00 -1.69 14.28
C ILE A 178 -20.34 -2.85 15.05
N ARG A 179 -19.83 -3.85 14.30
CA ARG A 179 -19.19 -5.04 14.87
C ARG A 179 -17.67 -4.92 14.77
N ALA A 180 -16.97 -5.32 15.84
CA ALA A 180 -15.52 -5.46 15.79
C ALA A 180 -15.00 -6.70 16.53
N LEU A 181 -13.93 -7.28 15.98
CA LEU A 181 -13.24 -8.46 16.49
C LEU A 181 -11.78 -8.11 16.80
N ALA A 182 -11.30 -8.46 17.98
CA ALA A 182 -9.89 -8.36 18.33
C ALA A 182 -9.20 -9.69 18.05
N LEU A 183 -8.01 -9.66 17.45
CA LEU A 183 -7.24 -10.84 17.08
C LEU A 183 -5.77 -10.69 17.46
N GLU A 184 -5.24 -11.68 18.17
CA GLU A 184 -3.80 -11.85 18.28
C GLU A 184 -3.26 -12.40 16.97
N LEU A 185 -2.35 -11.67 16.33
CA LEU A 185 -1.76 -12.08 15.07
C LEU A 185 -0.33 -11.56 14.95
N ASP A 186 0.62 -12.49 14.80
CA ASP A 186 1.90 -12.20 14.16
C ASP A 186 1.79 -12.47 12.66
N VAL A 187 2.06 -11.44 11.85
CA VAL A 187 1.96 -11.50 10.39
C VAL A 187 3.12 -12.28 9.76
N THR A 188 4.12 -12.70 10.54
CA THR A 188 5.20 -13.56 10.05
C THR A 188 4.84 -15.05 10.08
N GLU A 189 3.75 -15.43 10.75
CA GLU A 189 3.37 -16.82 11.00
C GLU A 189 2.23 -17.28 10.08
N PRO A 190 2.50 -18.10 9.04
CA PRO A 190 1.50 -18.50 8.05
C PRO A 190 0.27 -19.19 8.67
N ASP A 191 0.50 -20.08 9.63
CA ASP A 191 -0.59 -20.82 10.29
C ASP A 191 -1.45 -19.90 11.17
N ALA A 192 -0.85 -18.86 11.77
CA ALA A 192 -1.59 -17.87 12.52
C ALA A 192 -2.47 -17.01 11.60
N ILE A 193 -1.97 -16.64 10.42
CA ILE A 193 -2.75 -15.93 9.40
C ILE A 193 -3.97 -16.76 8.97
N ALA A 194 -3.78 -18.03 8.67
CA ALA A 194 -4.87 -18.92 8.26
C ALA A 194 -5.97 -19.02 9.33
N ARG A 195 -5.58 -19.21 10.60
CA ARG A 195 -6.51 -19.23 11.74
C ARG A 195 -7.25 -17.89 11.90
N ALA A 196 -6.50 -16.79 11.89
CA ALA A 196 -7.08 -15.45 12.05
C ALA A 196 -8.12 -15.14 10.95
N VAL A 197 -7.83 -15.43 9.68
CA VAL A 197 -8.80 -15.22 8.58
C VAL A 197 -10.04 -16.11 8.73
N ALA A 198 -9.87 -17.36 9.21
CA ALA A 198 -11.00 -18.24 9.50
C ALA A 198 -11.88 -17.68 10.63
N ASP A 199 -11.28 -17.16 11.70
CA ASP A 199 -12.00 -16.56 12.82
C ASP A 199 -12.75 -15.29 12.42
N VAL A 200 -12.14 -14.44 11.57
CA VAL A 200 -12.82 -13.28 10.96
C VAL A 200 -14.01 -13.75 10.13
N THR A 201 -13.81 -14.75 9.28
CA THR A 201 -14.86 -15.27 8.39
C THR A 201 -16.05 -15.80 9.19
N LYS A 202 -15.78 -16.54 10.27
CA LYS A 202 -16.79 -17.08 11.16
C LYS A 202 -17.56 -16.00 11.94
N SER A 203 -16.86 -14.97 12.40
CA SER A 203 -17.44 -13.99 13.35
C SER A 203 -18.05 -12.77 12.65
N LEU A 204 -17.40 -12.27 11.61
CA LEU A 204 -17.78 -11.04 10.91
C LEU A 204 -18.29 -11.30 9.49
N GLY A 205 -17.74 -12.32 8.82
CA GLY A 205 -18.00 -12.62 7.41
C GLY A 205 -16.71 -12.57 6.59
N ALA A 206 -16.82 -12.85 5.29
CA ALA A 206 -15.66 -12.89 4.40
C ALA A 206 -14.93 -11.54 4.34
N VAL A 207 -13.59 -11.56 4.38
CA VAL A 207 -12.77 -10.35 4.31
C VAL A 207 -12.88 -9.70 2.93
N ASP A 208 -13.42 -8.49 2.89
CA ASP A 208 -13.59 -7.69 1.67
C ASP A 208 -12.55 -6.59 1.56
N VAL A 209 -12.10 -6.05 2.71
CA VAL A 209 -11.04 -5.04 2.80
C VAL A 209 -9.89 -5.58 3.64
N LEU A 210 -8.69 -5.62 3.08
CA LEU A 210 -7.46 -5.94 3.80
C LEU A 210 -6.59 -4.69 3.90
N VAL A 211 -6.22 -4.29 5.11
CA VAL A 211 -5.24 -3.24 5.37
C VAL A 211 -3.99 -3.87 5.97
N ASN A 212 -2.96 -4.00 5.14
CA ASN A 212 -1.63 -4.42 5.56
C ASN A 212 -0.90 -3.21 6.17
N ASN A 213 -1.14 -2.96 7.45
CA ASN A 213 -0.52 -1.87 8.21
C ASN A 213 0.58 -2.33 9.18
N ALA A 214 0.55 -3.59 9.64
CA ALA A 214 1.63 -4.12 10.47
C ALA A 214 3.00 -3.88 9.81
N GLY A 215 3.93 -3.31 10.56
CA GLY A 215 5.21 -2.88 10.01
C GLY A 215 6.22 -2.51 11.09
N MET A 216 7.50 -2.53 10.73
CA MET A 216 8.61 -2.09 11.57
C MET A 216 9.57 -1.17 10.82
N ALA A 217 10.23 -0.28 11.56
CA ALA A 217 11.14 0.72 11.02
C ALA A 217 12.33 0.95 11.97
N GLU A 218 13.19 -0.06 12.12
CA GLU A 218 14.42 0.07 12.91
C GLU A 218 15.58 0.57 12.03
N ALA A 219 16.26 1.61 12.52
CA ALA A 219 17.33 2.31 11.81
C ALA A 219 18.73 1.86 12.28
N ALA A 220 19.59 1.50 11.31
CA ALA A 220 20.99 1.16 11.51
C ALA A 220 21.82 1.56 10.27
N PRO A 221 23.07 2.05 10.45
CA PRO A 221 24.02 2.11 9.34
C PRO A 221 24.17 0.74 8.68
N LEU A 222 24.31 0.66 7.36
CA LEU A 222 24.38 -0.62 6.64
C LEU A 222 25.46 -1.56 7.21
N ALA A 223 26.63 -1.03 7.54
CA ALA A 223 27.72 -1.81 8.15
C ALA A 223 27.39 -2.40 9.53
N ARG A 224 26.30 -1.97 10.17
CA ARG A 224 25.78 -2.47 11.45
C ARG A 224 24.40 -3.13 11.30
N THR A 225 23.90 -3.27 10.09
CA THR A 225 22.65 -3.96 9.82
C THR A 225 22.95 -5.45 9.74
N GLU A 226 22.63 -6.17 10.82
CA GLU A 226 22.74 -7.62 10.83
C GLU A 226 21.74 -8.28 9.87
N LEU A 227 22.10 -9.46 9.36
CA LEU A 227 21.21 -10.24 8.50
C LEU A 227 19.86 -10.54 9.17
N ALA A 228 19.85 -10.79 10.48
CA ALA A 228 18.62 -11.01 11.23
C ALA A 228 17.68 -9.79 11.21
N LEU A 229 18.23 -8.58 11.36
CA LEU A 229 17.46 -7.35 11.26
C LEU A 229 16.92 -7.14 9.83
N TRP A 230 17.76 -7.38 8.82
CA TRP A 230 17.36 -7.34 7.42
C TRP A 230 16.18 -8.29 7.13
N GLN A 231 16.31 -9.55 7.54
CA GLN A 231 15.26 -10.55 7.34
C GLN A 231 13.98 -10.16 8.08
N ARG A 232 14.07 -9.67 9.32
CA ARG A 232 12.90 -9.24 10.08
C ARG A 232 12.14 -8.10 9.38
N HIS A 233 12.85 -7.13 8.77
CA HIS A 233 12.23 -6.09 7.95
C HIS A 233 11.46 -6.69 6.77
N LEU A 234 12.05 -7.64 6.04
CA LEU A 234 11.38 -8.29 4.91
C LEU A 234 10.19 -9.15 5.36
N SER A 235 10.37 -9.97 6.40
CA SER A 235 9.33 -10.85 6.94
C SER A 235 8.09 -10.07 7.35
N VAL A 236 8.26 -8.99 8.10
CA VAL A 236 7.13 -8.19 8.59
C VAL A 236 6.57 -7.28 7.49
N ASN A 237 7.41 -6.53 6.77
CA ASN A 237 6.94 -5.46 5.88
C ASN A 237 6.57 -5.95 4.47
N VAL A 238 6.98 -7.16 4.07
CA VAL A 238 6.78 -7.69 2.71
C VAL A 238 6.12 -9.07 2.74
N THR A 239 6.75 -10.05 3.40
CA THR A 239 6.24 -11.43 3.43
C THR A 239 4.89 -11.50 4.12
N GLY A 240 4.70 -10.81 5.25
CA GLY A 240 3.41 -10.75 5.94
C GLY A 240 2.27 -10.22 5.04
N PRO A 241 2.41 -9.03 4.43
CA PRO A 241 1.44 -8.52 3.45
C PRO A 241 1.17 -9.48 2.29
N PHE A 242 2.22 -10.15 1.77
CA PHE A 242 2.06 -11.18 0.75
C PHE A 242 1.21 -12.36 1.24
N LEU A 243 1.51 -12.92 2.40
CA LEU A 243 0.81 -14.08 2.96
C LEU A 243 -0.66 -13.75 3.26
N LEU A 244 -0.93 -12.61 3.89
CA LEU A 244 -2.28 -12.14 4.17
C LEU A 244 -3.09 -11.93 2.90
N THR A 245 -2.48 -11.26 1.90
CA THR A 245 -3.15 -11.02 0.63
C THR A 245 -3.45 -12.33 -0.08
N ARG A 246 -2.49 -13.26 -0.14
CA ARG A 246 -2.68 -14.60 -0.71
C ARG A 246 -3.81 -15.37 -0.01
N GLN A 247 -3.98 -15.19 1.30
CA GLN A 247 -5.01 -15.87 2.08
C GLN A 247 -6.43 -15.36 1.77
N VAL A 248 -6.61 -14.06 1.57
CA VAL A 248 -7.95 -13.45 1.37
C VAL A 248 -8.34 -13.27 -0.10
N LEU A 249 -7.35 -13.18 -0.99
CA LEU A 249 -7.55 -12.85 -2.40
C LEU A 249 -8.49 -13.81 -3.15
N PRO A 250 -8.40 -15.16 -2.99
CA PRO A 250 -9.29 -16.07 -3.71
C PRO A 250 -10.77 -15.75 -3.50
N GLY A 251 -11.16 -15.46 -2.25
CA GLY A 251 -12.54 -15.09 -1.94
C GLY A 251 -12.94 -13.72 -2.53
N MET A 252 -12.03 -12.74 -2.52
CA MET A 252 -12.29 -11.44 -3.16
C MET A 252 -12.52 -11.59 -4.68
N LEU A 253 -11.72 -12.45 -5.33
CA LEU A 253 -11.84 -12.74 -6.76
C LEU A 253 -13.16 -13.45 -7.09
N GLU A 254 -13.55 -14.45 -6.29
CA GLU A 254 -14.82 -15.17 -6.45
C GLU A 254 -16.02 -14.22 -6.37
N ARG A 255 -15.98 -13.25 -5.45
CA ARG A 255 -17.04 -12.26 -5.27
C ARG A 255 -16.96 -11.08 -6.26
N GLY A 256 -15.93 -11.01 -7.09
CA GLY A 256 -15.69 -9.89 -8.01
C GLY A 256 -15.49 -8.55 -7.32
N TRP A 257 -15.10 -8.54 -6.04
CA TRP A 257 -14.91 -7.32 -5.25
C TRP A 257 -13.90 -7.55 -4.13
N GLY A 258 -12.95 -6.63 -4.02
CA GLY A 258 -11.99 -6.59 -2.92
C GLY A 258 -11.18 -5.30 -2.90
N ARG A 259 -10.70 -4.92 -1.72
CA ARG A 259 -9.77 -3.78 -1.54
C ARG A 259 -8.59 -4.23 -0.71
N VAL A 260 -7.39 -4.12 -1.26
CA VAL A 260 -6.13 -4.34 -0.54
C VAL A 260 -5.38 -3.02 -0.44
N ILE A 261 -5.06 -2.62 0.79
CA ILE A 261 -4.37 -1.37 1.08
C ILE A 261 -3.08 -1.72 1.82
N ASN A 262 -1.95 -1.38 1.22
CA ASN A 262 -0.63 -1.57 1.80
C ASN A 262 -0.13 -0.25 2.38
N ILE A 263 0.15 -0.20 3.69
CA ILE A 263 0.79 0.98 4.29
C ILE A 263 2.29 0.89 4.06
N ALA A 264 2.74 1.56 3.00
CA ALA A 264 4.13 1.65 2.59
C ALA A 264 4.83 2.79 3.36
N SER A 265 5.54 3.67 2.66
CA SER A 265 6.21 4.85 3.20
C SER A 265 6.73 5.70 2.05
N LEU A 266 7.02 6.98 2.28
CA LEU A 266 7.93 7.75 1.40
C LEU A 266 9.26 7.02 1.19
N ALA A 267 9.74 6.26 2.18
CA ALA A 267 10.92 5.39 2.03
C ALA A 267 10.75 4.26 1.00
N GLY A 268 9.53 4.01 0.50
CA GLY A 268 9.24 3.11 -0.61
C GLY A 268 9.32 3.77 -1.99
N LEU A 269 9.57 5.08 -2.03
CA LEU A 269 9.69 5.89 -3.26
C LEU A 269 11.04 6.62 -3.34
N MET A 270 11.73 6.77 -2.21
CA MET A 270 13.03 7.40 -2.09
C MET A 270 13.89 6.71 -1.01
N GLY A 271 15.20 6.92 -1.07
CA GLY A 271 16.14 6.42 -0.06
C GLY A 271 16.50 7.46 1.00
N ALA A 272 16.89 6.98 2.18
CA ALA A 272 17.45 7.80 3.24
C ALA A 272 18.59 7.04 3.98
N PRO A 273 19.57 7.73 4.56
CA PRO A 273 20.64 7.08 5.31
C PRO A 273 20.08 6.35 6.54
N TYR A 274 20.80 5.31 6.96
CA TYR A 274 20.50 4.49 8.15
C TYR A 274 19.20 3.67 8.10
N VAL A 275 18.50 3.64 6.96
CA VAL A 275 17.24 2.90 6.81
C VAL A 275 17.23 2.00 5.58
N SER A 276 18.39 1.52 5.12
CA SER A 276 18.51 0.73 3.88
C SER A 276 17.62 -0.53 3.85
N ALA A 277 17.57 -1.30 4.94
CA ALA A 277 16.69 -2.48 5.06
C ALA A 277 15.21 -2.09 4.99
N TYR A 278 14.84 -1.02 5.69
CA TYR A 278 13.48 -0.49 5.67
C TYR A 278 13.09 0.02 4.27
N THR A 279 13.93 0.85 3.65
CA THR A 279 13.76 1.36 2.28
C THR A 279 13.60 0.23 1.27
N ALA A 280 14.45 -0.79 1.32
CA ALA A 280 14.34 -1.96 0.46
C ALA A 280 12.99 -2.68 0.65
N SER A 281 12.59 -2.91 1.91
CA SER A 281 11.30 -3.55 2.21
C SER A 281 10.10 -2.74 1.70
N LYS A 282 10.13 -1.40 1.83
CA LYS A 282 9.02 -0.54 1.40
C LYS A 282 8.98 -0.36 -0.13
N HIS A 283 10.13 -0.38 -0.82
CA HIS A 283 10.15 -0.47 -2.29
C HIS A 283 9.57 -1.80 -2.78
N ALA A 284 9.93 -2.91 -2.13
CA ALA A 284 9.38 -4.23 -2.45
C ALA A 284 7.85 -4.26 -2.27
N LEU A 285 7.32 -3.68 -1.20
CA LEU A 285 5.88 -3.59 -0.97
C LEU A 285 5.15 -2.74 -2.03
N VAL A 286 5.76 -1.63 -2.48
CA VAL A 286 5.23 -0.82 -3.60
C VAL A 286 5.26 -1.62 -4.92
N GLY A 287 6.35 -2.36 -5.17
CA GLY A 287 6.46 -3.25 -6.33
C GLY A 287 5.38 -4.33 -6.33
N LEU A 288 5.19 -5.02 -5.19
CA LEU A 288 4.14 -6.03 -5.00
C LEU A 288 2.74 -5.45 -5.25
N THR A 289 2.48 -4.24 -4.74
CA THR A 289 1.21 -3.54 -4.95
C THR A 289 0.90 -3.36 -6.43
N ARG A 290 1.85 -2.82 -7.20
CA ARG A 290 1.68 -2.54 -8.64
C ARG A 290 1.49 -3.81 -9.45
N ALA A 291 2.31 -4.83 -9.18
CA ALA A 291 2.23 -6.11 -9.87
C ALA A 291 0.85 -6.76 -9.64
N LEU A 292 0.42 -6.84 -8.37
CA LEU A 292 -0.85 -7.47 -8.04
C LEU A 292 -2.05 -6.68 -8.57
N ALA A 293 -2.02 -5.34 -8.50
CA ALA A 293 -3.05 -4.48 -9.06
C ALA A 293 -3.32 -4.75 -10.54
N ALA A 294 -2.24 -4.95 -11.33
CA ALA A 294 -2.34 -5.30 -12.74
C ALA A 294 -2.92 -6.70 -12.96
N GLU A 295 -2.60 -7.66 -12.09
CA GLU A 295 -3.10 -9.04 -12.17
C GLU A 295 -4.59 -9.17 -11.85
N VAL A 296 -5.08 -8.44 -10.84
CA VAL A 296 -6.42 -8.66 -10.26
C VAL A 296 -7.45 -7.56 -10.61
N GLY A 297 -7.00 -6.43 -11.16
CA GLY A 297 -7.84 -5.26 -11.44
C GLY A 297 -9.06 -5.56 -12.32
N ALA A 298 -8.87 -6.36 -13.38
CA ALA A 298 -9.95 -6.75 -14.28
C ALA A 298 -11.02 -7.65 -13.61
N LYS A 299 -10.73 -8.19 -12.42
CA LYS A 299 -11.60 -9.07 -11.63
C LYS A 299 -12.29 -8.31 -10.48
N GLY A 300 -12.27 -6.97 -10.50
CA GLY A 300 -12.99 -6.13 -9.53
C GLY A 300 -12.30 -5.93 -8.17
N VAL A 301 -11.08 -6.45 -8.02
CA VAL A 301 -10.23 -6.24 -6.84
C VAL A 301 -9.25 -5.11 -7.10
N THR A 302 -9.10 -4.17 -6.17
CA THR A 302 -8.07 -3.12 -6.27
C THR A 302 -7.00 -3.27 -5.20
N VAL A 303 -5.77 -2.90 -5.55
CA VAL A 303 -4.60 -3.00 -4.68
C VAL A 303 -3.85 -1.68 -4.74
N ASN A 304 -3.74 -0.98 -3.62
CA ASN A 304 -3.11 0.35 -3.56
C ASN A 304 -2.12 0.45 -2.41
N ALA A 305 -1.15 1.35 -2.54
CA ALA A 305 -0.17 1.64 -1.49
C ALA A 305 -0.38 3.08 -0.99
N ILE A 306 -0.40 3.26 0.32
CA ILE A 306 -0.35 4.58 0.95
C ILE A 306 1.08 4.80 1.45
N CYS A 307 1.71 5.88 1.00
CA CYS A 307 3.11 6.20 1.24
C CYS A 307 3.23 7.45 2.13
N PRO A 308 3.05 7.32 3.45
CA PRO A 308 3.19 8.44 4.36
C PRO A 308 4.68 8.77 4.60
N GLY A 309 4.94 10.05 4.86
CA GLY A 309 6.13 10.52 5.57
C GLY A 309 6.06 10.17 7.06
N TYR A 310 6.68 10.99 7.90
CA TYR A 310 6.60 10.83 9.35
C TYR A 310 5.20 11.18 9.87
N VAL A 311 4.60 10.23 10.58
CA VAL A 311 3.25 10.33 11.17
C VAL A 311 3.37 10.37 12.69
N ALA A 312 2.61 11.25 13.35
CA ALA A 312 2.58 11.43 14.81
C ALA A 312 2.12 10.14 15.53
N THR A 313 3.06 9.24 15.76
CA THR A 313 2.84 7.89 16.30
C THR A 313 4.02 7.46 17.16
N ASP A 314 3.84 6.37 17.93
CA ASP A 314 4.92 5.76 18.70
C ASP A 314 6.17 5.44 17.89
N MET A 315 6.05 5.19 16.58
CA MET A 315 7.21 4.98 15.71
C MET A 315 8.10 6.23 15.65
N VAL A 316 7.51 7.42 15.51
CA VAL A 316 8.22 8.70 15.57
C VAL A 316 8.75 8.94 16.98
N TRP A 317 7.96 8.69 18.02
CA TRP A 317 8.39 8.92 19.40
C TRP A 317 9.58 8.04 19.80
N ASN A 318 9.59 6.78 19.36
CA ASN A 318 10.73 5.88 19.56
C ASN A 318 11.94 6.30 18.72
N GLY A 319 11.73 6.76 17.48
CA GLY A 319 12.77 7.36 16.67
C GLY A 319 13.42 8.57 17.35
N ALA A 320 12.61 9.48 17.92
CA ALA A 320 13.08 10.63 18.68
C ALA A 320 13.92 10.20 19.89
N ARG A 321 13.43 9.25 20.70
CA ARG A 321 14.18 8.72 21.86
C ARG A 321 15.54 8.14 21.44
N ASN A 322 15.60 7.45 20.30
CA ASN A 322 16.86 6.92 19.76
C ASN A 322 17.82 8.03 19.32
N ILE A 323 17.31 9.11 18.73
CA ILE A 323 18.11 10.29 18.35
C ILE A 323 18.65 10.96 19.61
N VAL A 324 17.81 11.17 20.63
CA VAL A 324 18.22 11.74 21.94
C VAL A 324 19.36 10.91 22.53
N ALA A 325 19.18 9.59 22.63
CA ALA A 325 20.17 8.68 23.20
C ALA A 325 21.52 8.67 22.45
N LYS A 326 21.52 8.89 21.13
CA LYS A 326 22.74 8.82 20.30
C LYS A 326 23.43 10.17 20.08
N THR A 327 22.69 11.28 20.16
CA THR A 327 23.19 12.61 19.75
C THR A 327 23.20 13.63 20.88
N GLY A 328 22.52 13.38 21.99
CA GLY A 328 22.37 14.33 23.10
C GLY A 328 21.41 15.49 22.83
N ARG A 329 20.73 15.51 21.66
CA ARG A 329 19.66 16.46 21.35
C ARG A 329 18.48 16.36 22.33
N SER A 330 17.69 17.41 22.45
CA SER A 330 16.43 17.32 23.17
C SER A 330 15.39 16.48 22.40
N PHE A 331 14.37 15.98 23.10
CA PHE A 331 13.29 15.23 22.47
C PHE A 331 12.54 16.08 21.43
N ASP A 332 12.24 17.34 21.77
CA ASP A 332 11.53 18.27 20.89
C ASP A 332 12.35 18.60 19.64
N GLU A 333 13.67 18.78 19.78
CA GLU A 333 14.57 18.98 18.64
C GLU A 333 14.61 17.75 17.73
N ALA A 334 14.61 16.54 18.30
CA ALA A 334 14.57 15.30 17.53
C ALA A 334 13.25 15.15 16.76
N VAL A 335 12.12 15.44 17.40
CA VAL A 335 10.80 15.44 16.77
C VAL A 335 10.71 16.48 15.67
N ALA A 336 11.12 17.73 15.93
CA ALA A 336 11.13 18.80 14.94
C ALA A 336 12.03 18.47 13.74
N ALA A 337 13.18 17.84 13.98
CA ALA A 337 14.06 17.39 12.89
C ALA A 337 13.39 16.35 11.99
N MET A 338 12.67 15.37 12.55
CA MET A 338 11.92 14.41 11.75
C MET A 338 10.75 15.07 11.01
N ALA A 339 9.98 15.93 11.68
CA ALA A 339 8.89 16.68 11.05
C ALA A 339 9.39 17.52 9.85
N LYS A 340 10.57 18.14 9.96
CA LYS A 340 11.19 18.93 8.88
C LYS A 340 11.60 18.10 7.66
N THR A 341 11.78 16.79 7.80
CA THR A 341 12.05 15.92 6.64
C THR A 341 10.81 15.61 5.82
N ASN A 342 9.62 15.76 6.39
CA ASN A 342 8.40 15.77 5.58
C ASN A 342 8.42 17.03 4.70
N PRO A 343 8.13 16.93 3.39
CA PRO A 343 8.04 18.08 2.50
C PRO A 343 7.14 19.22 3.02
N GLY A 344 6.04 18.89 3.70
CA GLY A 344 5.16 19.88 4.33
C GLY A 344 5.66 20.47 5.65
N GLY A 345 6.82 20.01 6.17
CA GLY A 345 7.47 20.55 7.37
C GLY A 345 6.78 20.22 8.70
N ARG A 346 5.78 19.32 8.70
CA ARG A 346 5.05 18.88 9.89
C ARG A 346 4.90 17.36 9.92
N LEU A 347 4.63 16.82 11.10
CA LEU A 347 4.14 15.45 11.21
C LEU A 347 2.74 15.35 10.58
N ILE A 348 2.49 14.20 9.96
CA ILE A 348 1.18 13.81 9.46
C ILE A 348 0.38 13.24 10.64
N GLU A 349 -0.90 13.54 10.72
CA GLU A 349 -1.77 12.93 11.72
C GLU A 349 -2.23 11.53 11.26
N PRO A 350 -2.37 10.55 12.17
CA PRO A 350 -2.86 9.21 11.81
C PRO A 350 -4.20 9.24 11.04
N MET A 351 -5.08 10.18 11.36
CA MET A 351 -6.36 10.37 10.70
C MET A 351 -6.24 10.79 9.22
N GLU A 352 -5.16 11.47 8.82
CA GLU A 352 -4.91 11.80 7.41
C GLU A 352 -4.60 10.53 6.61
N VAL A 353 -3.89 9.58 7.21
CA VAL A 353 -3.63 8.26 6.62
C VAL A 353 -4.93 7.45 6.56
N ALA A 354 -5.75 7.53 7.60
CA ALA A 354 -7.06 6.88 7.64
C ALA A 354 -8.01 7.41 6.54
N ALA A 355 -8.04 8.72 6.32
CA ALA A 355 -8.83 9.34 5.25
C ALA A 355 -8.39 8.84 3.85
N ALA A 356 -7.08 8.69 3.62
CA ALA A 356 -6.56 8.11 2.39
C ALA A 356 -6.98 6.64 2.22
N ALA A 357 -6.96 5.84 3.30
CA ALA A 357 -7.43 4.46 3.27
C ALA A 357 -8.92 4.36 2.93
N VAL A 358 -9.76 5.17 3.58
CA VAL A 358 -11.20 5.26 3.27
C VAL A 358 -11.44 5.65 1.81
N ARG A 359 -10.66 6.59 1.26
CA ARG A 359 -10.72 6.94 -0.16
C ARG A 359 -10.43 5.74 -1.07
N CYS A 360 -9.36 4.98 -0.78
CA CYS A 360 -9.03 3.76 -1.53
C CYS A 360 -10.11 2.67 -1.44
N VAL A 361 -10.87 2.62 -0.33
CA VAL A 361 -12.00 1.70 -0.21
C VAL A 361 -13.19 2.14 -1.07
N ARG A 362 -13.56 3.42 -0.99
CA ARG A 362 -14.73 4.00 -1.69
C ARG A 362 -14.55 4.03 -3.20
N ASP A 363 -13.36 4.40 -3.67
CA ASP A 363 -13.11 4.65 -5.09
C ASP A 363 -12.51 3.40 -5.77
N GLY A 364 -13.38 2.63 -6.43
CA GLY A 364 -12.97 1.45 -7.20
C GLY A 364 -12.17 1.75 -8.47
N ALA A 365 -12.04 3.02 -8.88
CA ALA A 365 -11.19 3.41 -10.00
C ALA A 365 -9.72 3.58 -9.60
N ILE A 366 -9.41 3.70 -8.31
CA ILE A 366 -8.04 3.77 -7.80
C ILE A 366 -7.48 2.35 -7.71
N ASN A 367 -6.51 2.01 -8.54
CA ASN A 367 -5.85 0.70 -8.55
C ASN A 367 -4.38 0.81 -8.97
N GLY A 368 -3.47 0.17 -8.25
CA GLY A 368 -2.03 0.21 -8.48
C GLY A 368 -1.36 1.52 -8.06
N GLU A 369 -2.10 2.42 -7.42
CA GLU A 369 -1.65 3.76 -7.08
C GLU A 369 -0.77 3.79 -5.84
N THR A 370 0.15 4.77 -5.83
CA THR A 370 0.94 5.15 -4.65
C THR A 370 0.44 6.50 -4.13
N VAL A 371 -0.42 6.47 -3.13
CA VAL A 371 -1.00 7.66 -2.51
C VAL A 371 0.01 8.26 -1.54
N VAL A 372 0.66 9.35 -1.96
CA VAL A 372 1.67 10.04 -1.15
C VAL A 372 1.01 10.97 -0.14
N LEU A 373 1.41 10.84 1.12
CA LEU A 373 1.08 11.78 2.18
C LEU A 373 2.39 12.33 2.72
N ASP A 374 2.67 13.60 2.48
CA ASP A 374 3.98 14.22 2.74
C ASP A 374 3.90 15.39 3.73
N GLY A 375 2.74 15.54 4.38
CA GLY A 375 2.45 16.62 5.33
C GLY A 375 2.12 17.95 4.66
N THR A 376 2.02 18.02 3.33
CA THR A 376 1.64 19.25 2.63
C THR A 376 0.17 19.60 2.90
N GLY A 377 -0.07 20.83 3.33
CA GLY A 377 -1.40 21.34 3.65
C GLY A 377 -1.64 21.55 5.15
N PRO A 378 -2.65 22.36 5.52
CA PRO A 378 -2.97 22.63 6.91
C PRO A 378 -3.41 21.36 7.63
N ILE A 379 -3.16 21.28 8.94
CA ILE A 379 -3.68 20.21 9.79
C ILE A 379 -5.21 20.22 9.68
N PRO A 380 -5.88 19.08 9.37
CA PRO A 380 -7.33 19.03 9.38
C PRO A 380 -7.85 19.48 10.75
N ARG A 381 -8.70 20.52 10.77
CA ARG A 381 -9.40 20.88 12.00
C ARG A 381 -10.33 19.73 12.36
N GLU A 382 -10.34 19.30 13.63
CA GLU A 382 -11.37 18.38 14.11
C GLU A 382 -12.74 18.97 13.76
N ALA A 383 -13.58 18.16 13.12
CA ALA A 383 -14.95 18.56 12.78
C ALA A 383 -15.77 18.60 14.08
N GLY A 384 -15.65 19.68 14.85
CA GLY A 384 -16.39 19.85 16.10
C GLY A 384 -15.66 20.72 17.12
N SER A 385 -15.69 22.04 16.91
CA SER A 385 -15.52 23.04 17.97
C SER A 385 -16.66 24.05 17.88
#